data_AF-A0A4P1RW48-F1
#
_entry.id   AF-A0A4P1RW48-F1
#
_cell.length_a   1.000
_cell.length_b   1.000
_cell.length_c   1.000
_cell.angle_alpha   90.00
_cell.angle_beta   90.00
_cell.angle_gamma   90.00
#
_symmetry.space_group_name_H-M   'P 1'
#
loop_
_entity.id
_entity.type
_entity.pdbx_description
1 polymer ?
#
loop_
_entity_poly.entity_id
_entity_poly.type
_entity_poly.pdbx_seq_one_letter_code
_entity_poly.pdbx_strand_id
1 'polypeptide(L)'
;MVMSQNMANLTHPFIRLGMCLPMAPQLFQLEEGASLSMGLQSENFYPLISSVDVQLCKVGSIDPKKAKGKILFCHLRELDELVYAGQAALSTGAVGLILANNKQRRHDIVPFAHLLPTSHINYTDGEYVYSYIKGSKTPKVYMTRAKTLLGVKPAPIVSLLSSRRPNPIQPAILKPDIIAPCVDILYAFTEAISPTGFASDNRWIPYNIGSGTSVSCPHVSGIIGLLKTLFQIGVLQL
;
A
#
# COMPACT_ATOMS: atom_id res chain seq x y z
N MET A 1 5.45 3.14 -4.29
CA MET A 1 6.29 2.64 -3.18
C MET A 1 5.77 3.27 -1.91
N VAL A 2 5.00 2.52 -1.12
CA VAL A 2 4.43 3.03 0.12
C VAL A 2 5.31 2.63 1.30
N MET A 3 5.54 3.59 2.21
CA MET A 3 6.33 3.42 3.41
C MET A 3 5.39 3.09 4.58
N SER A 4 5.61 1.95 5.22
CA SER A 4 5.23 1.74 6.62
C SER A 4 6.50 1.90 7.45
N GLN A 5 6.61 2.99 8.23
CA GLN A 5 7.69 3.13 9.19
C GLN A 5 7.29 2.41 10.48
N ASN A 6 7.75 1.19 10.69
CA ASN A 6 7.64 0.54 12.00
C ASN A 6 8.90 0.87 12.80
N MET A 7 8.77 1.81 13.75
CA MET A 7 9.78 2.02 14.81
C MET A 7 9.38 1.21 16.04
N ALA A 8 9.96 0.01 16.21
CA ALA A 8 9.96 -0.65 17.51
C ALA A 8 11.15 -1.63 17.64
N ASN A 9 12.02 -1.30 18.60
CA ASN A 9 13.18 -2.06 19.05
C ASN A 9 12.76 -3.41 19.66
N LEU A 10 13.55 -4.45 19.38
CA LEU A 10 13.36 -5.83 19.84
C LEU A 10 14.09 -6.08 21.16
N THR A 11 13.42 -6.72 22.12
CA THR A 11 14.06 -7.48 23.21
C THR A 11 13.44 -8.90 23.30
N HIS A 12 14.31 -9.89 23.11
CA HIS A 12 14.17 -11.36 23.21
C HIS A 12 13.78 -11.86 24.64
N PRO A 13 13.50 -13.17 24.93
CA PRO A 13 13.97 -14.40 24.24
C PRO A 13 13.01 -15.62 24.05
N PHE A 14 13.40 -16.43 23.05
CA PHE A 14 13.28 -17.89 22.85
C PHE A 14 12.05 -18.70 23.32
N ILE A 15 11.43 -19.43 22.37
CA ILE A 15 11.23 -20.91 22.39
C ILE A 15 11.38 -21.44 20.95
N ARG A 16 12.25 -22.44 20.76
CA ARG A 16 12.45 -23.26 19.55
C ARG A 16 11.46 -24.42 19.55
N LEU A 17 10.92 -24.82 18.39
CA LEU A 17 10.62 -26.22 18.02
C LEU A 17 10.24 -26.31 16.52
N GLY A 18 10.80 -27.30 15.82
CA GLY A 18 10.31 -27.81 14.53
C GLY A 18 11.03 -27.29 13.28
N MET A 19 12.05 -28.03 12.83
CA MET A 19 12.77 -27.81 11.58
C MET A 19 11.82 -27.99 10.36
N CYS A 20 11.63 -26.92 9.59
CA CYS A 20 11.44 -27.05 8.14
C CYS A 20 12.81 -26.81 7.51
N LEU A 21 13.22 -27.72 6.62
CA LEU A 21 14.43 -27.61 5.81
C LEU A 21 14.55 -26.20 5.19
N PRO A 22 15.76 -25.63 5.11
CA PRO A 22 15.96 -24.35 4.44
C PRO A 22 15.63 -24.55 2.96
N MET A 23 14.50 -24.00 2.50
CA MET A 23 14.37 -23.71 1.07
C MET A 23 15.49 -22.72 0.74
N ALA A 24 16.31 -23.09 -0.24
CA ALA A 24 17.42 -22.27 -0.73
C ALA A 24 16.95 -20.83 -0.99
N PRO A 25 17.75 -19.80 -0.62
CA PRO A 25 17.43 -18.41 -0.92
C PRO A 25 17.77 -18.11 -2.38
N GLN A 26 16.97 -18.63 -3.31
CA GLN A 26 17.05 -18.39 -4.75
C GLN A 26 15.59 -18.38 -5.23
N LEU A 27 14.99 -17.35 -5.84
CA LEU A 27 15.52 -16.25 -6.65
C LEU A 27 14.41 -15.19 -6.77
N PHE A 28 13.92 -14.62 -5.66
CA PHE A 28 13.16 -13.36 -5.75
C PHE A 28 14.17 -12.23 -5.69
N GLN A 29 14.57 -11.73 -6.86
CA GLN A 29 15.41 -10.55 -6.96
C GLN A 29 14.59 -9.36 -6.43
N LEU A 30 14.96 -8.89 -5.23
CA LEU A 30 14.38 -7.70 -4.63
C LEU A 30 15.06 -6.50 -5.30
N GLU A 31 14.38 -5.91 -6.26
CA GLU A 31 14.89 -4.76 -7.01
C GLU A 31 14.66 -3.45 -6.23
N GLU A 32 15.66 -2.57 -6.25
CA GLU A 32 15.48 -1.18 -5.82
C GLU A 32 14.71 -0.42 -6.90
N GLY A 33 13.39 -0.30 -6.72
CA GLY A 33 12.52 0.42 -7.63
C GLY A 33 12.52 1.94 -7.41
N ALA A 34 12.38 2.70 -8.50
CA ALA A 34 12.13 4.14 -8.42
C ALA A 34 10.65 4.43 -8.07
N SER A 35 10.42 5.49 -7.30
CA SER A 35 9.05 5.96 -6.98
C SER A 35 8.45 6.75 -8.15
N LEU A 36 7.15 6.54 -8.41
CA LEU A 36 6.36 7.38 -9.33
C LEU A 36 6.27 8.84 -8.90
N SER A 37 6.46 9.11 -7.61
CA SER A 37 6.55 10.45 -7.07
C SER A 37 8.02 10.81 -6.85
N MET A 38 8.44 11.95 -7.41
CA MET A 38 9.75 12.56 -7.13
C MET A 38 9.90 13.07 -5.68
N GLY A 39 8.83 12.99 -4.88
CA GLY A 39 8.76 13.54 -3.53
C GLY A 39 8.57 15.05 -3.52
N LEU A 40 8.52 15.63 -2.31
CA LEU A 40 8.68 17.07 -2.11
C LEU A 40 10.17 17.43 -2.11
N GLN A 41 10.50 18.72 -2.23
CA GLN A 41 11.89 19.17 -2.05
C GLN A 41 12.38 18.70 -0.68
N SER A 42 13.47 17.93 -0.67
CA SER A 42 13.96 17.31 0.55
C SER A 42 14.34 18.36 1.59
N GLU A 43 14.09 18.05 2.87
CA GLU A 43 14.48 18.86 4.04
C GLU A 43 13.72 20.20 4.21
N ASN A 44 12.74 20.49 3.37
CA ASN A 44 11.83 21.62 3.59
C ASN A 44 10.64 21.21 4.46
N PHE A 45 10.42 21.94 5.55
CA PHE A 45 9.24 21.78 6.40
C PHE A 45 8.04 22.53 5.81
N TYR A 46 6.97 21.79 5.54
CA TYR A 46 5.70 22.33 5.09
C TYR A 46 4.71 22.38 6.25
N PRO A 47 3.84 23.40 6.32
CA PRO A 47 2.74 23.39 7.27
C PRO A 47 1.84 22.16 7.04
N LEU A 48 1.48 21.49 8.13
CA LEU A 48 0.58 20.33 8.13
C LEU A 48 -0.80 20.79 8.59
N ILE A 49 -1.86 20.41 7.89
CA ILE A 49 -3.23 20.68 8.34
C ILE A 49 -4.07 19.41 8.32
N SER A 50 -4.97 19.27 9.28
CA SER A 50 -5.92 18.15 9.33
C SER A 50 -7.21 18.51 8.58
N SER A 51 -7.79 17.52 7.89
CA SER A 51 -9.12 17.63 7.29
C SER A 51 -10.25 17.60 8.33
N VAL A 52 -9.98 17.50 9.64
CA VAL A 52 -11.06 17.50 10.64
C VAL A 52 -11.70 18.88 10.81
N ASP A 53 -10.97 19.96 10.51
CA ASP A 53 -11.54 21.31 10.38
C ASP A 53 -12.29 21.51 9.05
N VAL A 54 -12.22 20.53 8.15
CA VAL A 54 -12.52 20.68 6.73
C VAL A 54 -13.07 19.36 6.16
N GLN A 55 -14.37 19.11 6.40
CA GLN A 55 -15.19 17.99 5.91
C GLN A 55 -14.50 16.99 4.96
N LEU A 56 -13.78 15.98 5.44
CA LEU A 56 -13.28 14.84 4.63
C LEU A 56 -12.35 15.22 3.45
N CYS A 57 -11.43 14.34 3.04
CA CYS A 57 -10.63 14.59 1.84
C CYS A 57 -11.38 14.23 0.57
N LYS A 58 -12.52 14.92 0.39
CA LYS A 58 -13.40 14.81 -0.75
C LYS A 58 -13.23 16.03 -1.63
N VAL A 59 -13.53 15.86 -2.91
CA VAL A 59 -13.47 16.96 -3.86
C VAL A 59 -14.51 18.00 -3.45
N GLY A 60 -14.10 19.27 -3.37
CA GLY A 60 -14.98 20.40 -3.06
C GLY A 60 -15.24 20.64 -1.57
N SER A 61 -14.82 19.74 -0.68
CA SER A 61 -15.00 19.90 0.75
C SER A 61 -13.83 20.58 1.45
N ILE A 62 -12.71 20.76 0.73
CA ILE A 62 -11.50 21.42 1.22
C ILE A 62 -11.41 22.87 0.76
N ASP A 63 -11.28 23.81 1.70
CA ASP A 63 -11.07 25.23 1.40
C ASP A 63 -9.66 25.44 0.78
N PRO A 64 -9.57 25.83 -0.50
CA PRO A 64 -8.29 26.03 -1.18
C PRO A 64 -7.43 27.09 -0.48
N LYS A 65 -8.03 28.11 0.15
CA LYS A 65 -7.27 29.16 0.85
C LYS A 65 -6.54 28.62 2.07
N LYS A 66 -7.11 27.60 2.73
CA LYS A 66 -6.48 26.95 3.88
C LYS A 66 -5.42 25.93 3.48
N ALA A 67 -5.61 25.23 2.36
CA ALA A 67 -4.80 24.09 1.92
C ALA A 67 -3.63 24.44 0.99
N LYS A 68 -3.72 25.52 0.21
CA LYS A 68 -2.71 25.89 -0.78
C LYS A 68 -1.29 25.97 -0.17
N GLY A 69 -0.34 25.26 -0.78
CA GLY A 69 1.06 25.24 -0.35
C GLY A 69 1.37 24.37 0.88
N LYS A 70 0.39 23.60 1.38
CA LYS A 70 0.51 22.81 2.62
C LYS A 70 0.37 21.31 2.36
N ILE A 71 0.73 20.51 3.36
CA ILE A 71 0.48 19.06 3.37
C ILE A 71 -0.84 18.82 4.10
N LEU A 72 -1.72 18.05 3.47
CA LEU A 72 -3.00 17.63 4.07
C LEU A 72 -2.86 16.33 4.82
N PHE A 73 -3.48 16.22 5.99
CA PHE A 73 -3.66 14.98 6.71
C PHE A 73 -5.14 14.56 6.67
N CYS A 74 -5.39 13.31 6.29
CA CYS A 74 -6.71 12.76 6.08
C CYS A 74 -6.82 11.38 6.71
N HIS A 75 -7.94 11.10 7.37
CA HIS A 75 -8.31 9.72 7.71
C HIS A 75 -9.07 9.09 6.55
N LEU A 76 -8.64 7.90 6.15
CA LEU A 76 -9.31 7.06 5.18
C LEU A 76 -10.61 6.52 5.77
N ARG A 77 -11.73 6.51 5.03
CA ARG A 77 -12.93 5.75 5.42
C ARG A 77 -13.09 4.49 4.59
N GLU A 78 -13.00 4.61 3.27
CA GLU A 78 -13.21 3.52 2.31
C GLU A 78 -12.04 3.42 1.30
N LEU A 79 -11.86 2.28 0.62
CA LEU A 79 -10.73 2.10 -0.33
C LEU A 79 -10.85 3.00 -1.55
N ASP A 80 -12.08 3.14 -2.06
CA ASP A 80 -12.34 3.88 -3.28
C ASP A 80 -11.92 5.36 -3.10
N GLU A 81 -11.94 5.87 -1.87
CA GLU A 81 -11.52 7.23 -1.52
C GLU A 81 -10.00 7.45 -1.62
N LEU A 82 -9.16 6.41 -1.71
CA LEU A 82 -7.69 6.56 -1.75
C LEU A 82 -7.24 7.44 -2.91
N VAL A 83 -7.64 7.10 -4.14
CA VAL A 83 -7.22 7.83 -5.34
C VAL A 83 -7.90 9.21 -5.39
N TYR A 84 -9.19 9.28 -5.00
CA TYR A 84 -9.94 10.54 -4.96
C TYR A 84 -9.41 11.53 -3.92
N ALA A 85 -8.88 11.08 -2.78
CA ALA A 85 -8.27 11.97 -1.78
C ALA A 85 -7.05 12.69 -2.37
N GLY A 86 -6.27 12.01 -3.21
CA GLY A 86 -5.18 12.64 -3.97
C GLY A 86 -5.70 13.72 -4.92
N GLN A 87 -6.75 13.43 -5.69
CA GLN A 87 -7.34 14.42 -6.60
C GLN A 87 -7.96 15.62 -5.86
N ALA A 88 -8.59 15.40 -4.70
CA ALA A 88 -9.15 16.44 -3.86
C ALA A 88 -8.07 17.33 -3.25
N ALA A 89 -6.97 16.74 -2.76
CA ALA A 89 -5.84 17.49 -2.26
C ALA A 89 -5.21 18.35 -3.37
N LEU A 90 -5.01 17.78 -4.57
CA LEU A 90 -4.44 18.49 -5.71
C LEU A 90 -5.26 19.72 -6.11
N SER A 91 -6.59 19.58 -6.20
CA SER A 91 -7.47 20.67 -6.65
C SER A 91 -7.48 21.88 -5.72
N THR A 92 -7.04 21.71 -4.48
CA THR A 92 -6.94 22.79 -3.48
C THR A 92 -5.59 23.53 -3.52
N GLY A 93 -4.64 23.05 -4.32
CA GLY A 93 -3.27 23.55 -4.35
C GLY A 93 -2.40 23.02 -3.20
N ALA A 94 -2.82 21.95 -2.52
CA ALA A 94 -1.96 21.25 -1.57
C ALA A 94 -0.74 20.67 -2.29
N VAL A 95 0.38 20.60 -1.58
CA VAL A 95 1.65 20.10 -2.14
C VAL A 95 1.92 18.65 -1.75
N GLY A 96 1.25 18.15 -0.71
CA GLY A 96 1.41 16.78 -0.21
C GLY A 96 0.15 16.27 0.48
N LEU A 97 0.06 14.95 0.62
CA LEU A 97 -1.03 14.26 1.32
C LEU A 97 -0.47 13.17 2.26
N ILE A 98 -0.94 13.15 3.49
CA ILE A 98 -0.76 12.04 4.43
C ILE A 98 -2.14 11.42 4.64
N LEU A 99 -2.26 10.16 4.29
CA LEU A 99 -3.51 9.41 4.37
C LEU A 99 -3.36 8.33 5.43
N ALA A 100 -4.15 8.40 6.50
CA ALA A 100 -4.12 7.44 7.59
C ALA A 100 -5.22 6.40 7.42
N ASN A 101 -4.89 5.12 7.58
CA ASN A 101 -5.90 4.05 7.60
C ASN A 101 -6.98 4.27 8.66
N ASN A 102 -8.16 3.69 8.44
CA ASN A 102 -9.15 3.54 9.49
C ASN A 102 -8.81 2.38 10.45
N LYS A 103 -9.55 2.33 11.57
CA LYS A 103 -9.43 1.27 12.57
C LYS A 103 -9.68 -0.14 12.03
N GLN A 104 -10.49 -0.29 10.99
CA GLN A 104 -10.79 -1.59 10.37
C GLN A 104 -9.57 -2.15 9.61
N ARG A 105 -8.80 -1.29 8.93
CA ARG A 105 -7.62 -1.68 8.14
C ARG A 105 -6.34 -1.81 8.95
N ARG A 106 -6.26 -1.19 10.12
CA ARG A 106 -5.11 -1.29 11.04
C ARG A 106 -3.78 -1.03 10.31
N HIS A 107 -2.96 -2.06 10.15
CA HIS A 107 -1.59 -2.01 9.61
C HIS A 107 -1.51 -2.28 8.10
N ASP A 108 -2.57 -2.76 7.46
CA ASP A 108 -2.51 -3.12 6.04
C ASP A 108 -2.61 -1.89 5.17
N ILE A 109 -1.52 -1.59 4.50
CA ILE A 109 -1.39 -0.47 3.59
C ILE A 109 -1.38 -1.01 2.17
N VAL A 110 -2.11 -0.34 1.28
CA VAL A 110 -2.24 -0.77 -0.12
C VAL A 110 -1.69 0.35 -0.99
N PRO A 111 -0.73 0.07 -1.88
CA PRO A 111 -0.17 1.05 -2.78
C PRO A 111 -1.20 1.46 -3.81
N PHE A 112 -1.57 2.73 -3.79
CA PHE A 112 -2.26 3.38 -4.90
C PHE A 112 -1.40 4.50 -5.44
N ALA A 113 -1.45 4.67 -6.76
CA ALA A 113 -0.88 5.85 -7.37
C ALA A 113 -1.70 7.08 -6.94
N HIS A 114 -1.01 8.17 -6.65
CA HIS A 114 -1.62 9.47 -6.37
C HIS A 114 -1.06 10.52 -7.34
N LEU A 115 -1.82 11.59 -7.53
CA LEU A 115 -1.47 12.71 -8.42
C LEU A 115 -0.46 13.70 -7.82
N LEU A 116 -0.21 13.62 -6.52
CA LEU A 116 0.77 14.42 -5.79
C LEU A 116 1.54 13.54 -4.80
N PRO A 117 2.66 14.01 -4.21
CA PRO A 117 3.38 13.28 -3.18
C PRO A 117 2.46 12.87 -2.02
N THR A 118 2.27 11.55 -1.85
CA THR A 118 1.37 11.00 -0.83
C THR A 118 2.06 9.93 -0.01
N SER A 119 1.86 9.97 1.30
CA SER A 119 2.23 8.90 2.22
C SER A 119 0.96 8.29 2.82
N HIS A 120 0.73 6.99 2.55
CA HIS A 120 -0.34 6.23 3.21
C HIS A 120 0.25 5.51 4.42
N ILE A 121 -0.25 5.82 5.61
CA ILE A 121 0.23 5.31 6.90
C ILE A 121 -0.84 4.45 7.58
N ASN A 122 -0.40 3.60 8.51
CA ASN A 122 -1.29 2.74 9.28
C ASN A 122 -2.16 3.58 10.24
N TYR A 123 -3.16 2.92 10.85
CA TYR A 123 -4.06 3.60 11.79
C TYR A 123 -3.33 4.18 13.00
N THR A 124 -2.39 3.43 13.59
CA THR A 124 -1.67 3.82 14.81
C THR A 124 -0.82 5.07 14.58
N ASP A 125 -0.04 5.10 13.49
CA ASP A 125 0.76 6.25 13.07
C ASP A 125 -0.15 7.43 12.70
N GLY A 126 -1.31 7.14 12.09
CA GLY A 126 -2.35 8.12 11.81
C GLY A 126 -2.83 8.85 13.06
N GLU A 127 -3.16 8.10 14.11
CA GLU A 127 -3.59 8.67 15.38
C GLU A 127 -2.46 9.49 16.03
N TYR A 128 -1.22 9.02 15.95
CA TYR A 128 -0.06 9.77 16.42
C TYR A 128 0.09 11.12 15.70
N VAL A 129 0.05 11.11 14.37
CA VAL A 129 0.13 12.35 13.56
C VAL A 129 -1.04 13.27 13.86
N TYR A 130 -2.24 12.72 14.03
CA TYR A 130 -3.43 13.50 14.37
C TYR A 130 -3.32 14.17 15.74
N SER A 131 -2.83 13.45 16.76
CA SER A 131 -2.53 14.03 18.08
C SER A 131 -1.46 15.11 18.00
N TYR A 132 -0.42 14.92 17.19
CA TYR A 132 0.61 15.94 16.94
C TYR A 132 0.02 17.24 16.36
N ILE A 133 -0.87 17.12 15.37
CA ILE A 133 -1.56 18.29 14.77
C ILE A 133 -2.36 19.05 15.84
N LYS A 134 -3.12 18.33 16.69
CA LYS A 134 -3.94 18.95 17.75
C LYS A 134 -3.11 19.60 18.86
N GLY A 135 -1.96 19.02 19.19
CA GLY A 135 -1.10 19.50 20.27
C GLY A 135 -0.20 20.67 19.88
N SER A 136 -0.06 20.97 18.58
CA SER A 136 0.83 22.02 18.08
C SER A 136 0.06 23.22 17.54
N LYS A 137 0.51 24.44 17.87
CA LYS A 137 -0.03 25.68 17.27
C LYS A 137 0.36 25.85 15.80
N THR A 138 1.50 25.27 15.40
CA THR A 138 2.06 25.40 14.04
C THR A 138 2.68 24.07 13.60
N PRO A 139 1.87 23.02 13.42
CA PRO A 139 2.38 21.71 13.02
C PRO A 139 3.04 21.79 11.64
N LYS A 140 4.23 21.21 11.53
CA LYS A 140 5.02 21.18 10.29
C LYS A 140 5.61 19.79 10.11
N VAL A 141 5.70 19.35 8.86
CA VAL A 141 6.31 18.08 8.49
C VAL A 141 7.09 18.22 7.20
N TYR A 142 8.07 17.35 7.00
CA TYR A 142 8.72 17.17 5.72
C TYR A 142 8.45 15.75 5.23
N MET A 143 8.44 15.55 3.92
CA MET A 143 8.23 14.25 3.29
C MET A 143 9.45 13.92 2.45
N THR A 144 10.03 12.74 2.68
CA THR A 144 11.18 12.27 1.90
C THR A 144 10.72 11.49 0.68
N ARG A 145 11.64 11.23 -0.25
CA ARG A 145 11.39 10.26 -1.32
C ARG A 145 11.17 8.87 -0.73
N ALA A 146 10.28 8.11 -1.35
CA ALA A 146 10.04 6.73 -0.96
C ALA A 146 11.31 5.88 -1.11
N LYS A 147 11.49 4.93 -0.19
CA LYS A 147 12.60 3.95 -0.19
C LYS A 147 12.03 2.55 -0.01
N THR A 148 12.63 1.55 -0.68
CA THR A 148 12.31 0.13 -0.40
C THR A 148 12.94 -0.25 0.92
N LEU A 149 12.18 -0.91 1.78
CA LEU A 149 12.72 -1.56 2.97
C LEU A 149 12.64 -3.08 2.77
N LEU A 150 13.78 -3.76 2.90
CA LEU A 150 13.88 -5.21 2.78
C LEU A 150 13.98 -5.86 4.16
N GLY A 151 13.56 -7.12 4.27
CA GLY A 151 13.64 -7.88 5.52
C GLY A 151 12.65 -7.45 6.60
N VAL A 152 11.55 -6.79 6.23
CA VAL A 152 10.47 -6.39 7.15
C VAL A 152 9.84 -7.64 7.77
N LYS A 153 9.64 -7.62 9.10
CA LYS A 153 9.03 -8.71 9.86
C LYS A 153 7.77 -8.23 10.61
N PRO A 154 6.74 -9.07 10.75
CA PRO A 154 6.64 -10.44 10.23
C PRO A 154 6.35 -10.47 8.72
N ALA A 155 6.86 -11.48 8.02
CA ALA A 155 6.53 -11.78 6.63
C ALA A 155 6.69 -13.29 6.39
N PRO A 156 5.76 -13.96 5.66
CA PRO A 156 4.53 -13.40 5.06
C PRO A 156 3.39 -13.22 6.08
N ILE A 157 2.45 -12.31 5.79
CA ILE A 157 1.19 -12.11 6.52
C ILE A 157 0.04 -12.15 5.52
N VAL A 158 -1.09 -12.74 5.90
CA VAL A 158 -2.30 -12.73 5.07
C VAL A 158 -2.92 -11.33 5.08
N SER A 159 -2.96 -10.68 3.91
CA SER A 159 -3.58 -9.37 3.72
C SER A 159 -5.08 -9.36 4.05
N LEU A 160 -5.59 -8.24 4.56
CA LEU A 160 -7.01 -7.94 4.72
C LEU A 160 -7.77 -7.89 3.38
N LEU A 161 -7.09 -7.76 2.25
CA LEU A 161 -7.70 -7.88 0.92
C LEU A 161 -8.07 -9.34 0.57
N SER A 162 -7.52 -10.32 1.28
CA SER A 162 -7.85 -11.72 1.05
C SER A 162 -9.21 -12.06 1.63
N SER A 163 -10.10 -12.57 0.78
CA SER A 163 -11.31 -13.26 1.23
C SER A 163 -10.97 -14.39 2.20
N ARG A 164 -11.85 -14.58 3.18
CA ARG A 164 -11.67 -15.53 4.27
C ARG A 164 -12.76 -16.59 4.27
N ARG A 165 -12.50 -17.65 5.03
CA ARG A 165 -13.43 -18.75 5.30
C ARG A 165 -14.75 -18.30 5.95
N PRO A 166 -15.81 -19.13 5.87
CA PRO A 166 -15.88 -20.44 5.19
C PRO A 166 -16.22 -20.33 3.68
N ASN A 167 -16.14 -21.46 2.96
CA ASN A 167 -16.69 -21.55 1.60
C ASN A 167 -18.24 -21.49 1.70
N PRO A 168 -18.91 -20.47 1.14
CA PRO A 168 -20.36 -20.31 1.30
C PRO A 168 -21.16 -21.35 0.50
N ILE A 169 -20.57 -21.97 -0.53
CA ILE A 169 -21.23 -22.96 -1.39
C ILE A 169 -21.16 -24.35 -0.75
N GLN A 170 -19.97 -24.76 -0.34
CA GLN A 170 -19.74 -26.06 0.31
C GLN A 170 -18.89 -25.87 1.55
N PRO A 171 -19.50 -25.65 2.73
CA PRO A 171 -18.77 -25.39 3.97
C PRO A 171 -17.83 -26.52 4.41
N ALA A 172 -18.09 -27.75 3.96
CA ALA A 172 -17.23 -28.91 4.21
C ALA A 172 -15.89 -28.85 3.45
N ILE A 173 -15.79 -28.07 2.36
CA ILE A 173 -14.54 -27.87 1.62
C ILE A 173 -13.86 -26.60 2.11
N LEU A 174 -12.66 -26.76 2.62
CA LEU A 174 -11.83 -25.67 3.11
C LEU A 174 -11.30 -24.82 1.94
N LYS A 175 -11.57 -23.51 1.95
CA LYS A 175 -10.97 -22.50 1.03
C LYS A 175 -10.36 -21.35 1.83
N PRO A 176 -9.53 -20.46 1.28
CA PRO A 176 -8.70 -20.70 0.09
C PRO A 176 -7.71 -21.87 0.33
N ASP A 177 -7.19 -22.46 -0.75
CA ASP A 177 -6.32 -23.65 -0.68
C ASP A 177 -4.85 -23.31 -0.42
N ILE A 178 -4.36 -22.22 -1.01
CA ILE A 178 -2.95 -21.82 -0.97
C ILE A 178 -2.83 -20.30 -0.87
N ILE A 179 -1.73 -19.84 -0.26
CA ILE A 179 -1.35 -18.42 -0.21
C ILE A 179 -0.16 -18.17 -1.15
N ALA A 180 -0.11 -16.99 -1.75
CA ALA A 180 1.01 -16.51 -2.54
C ALA A 180 1.14 -14.98 -2.40
N PRO A 181 2.29 -14.39 -2.75
CA PRO A 181 2.51 -12.94 -2.67
C PRO A 181 1.47 -12.16 -3.47
N CYS A 182 0.89 -11.12 -2.85
CA CYS A 182 -0.19 -10.34 -3.44
C CYS A 182 -0.26 -8.88 -3.01
N VAL A 183 0.73 -8.38 -2.28
CA VAL A 183 0.77 -6.99 -1.80
C VAL A 183 2.07 -6.37 -2.28
N ASP A 184 1.99 -5.14 -2.80
CA ASP A 184 3.14 -4.36 -3.29
C ASP A 184 3.94 -5.10 -4.39
N ILE A 185 3.24 -5.80 -5.28
CA ILE A 185 3.89 -6.54 -6.37
C ILE A 185 4.08 -5.62 -7.58
N LEU A 186 5.30 -5.58 -8.10
CA LEU A 186 5.64 -4.93 -9.37
C LEU A 186 5.22 -5.82 -10.56
N TYR A 187 4.50 -5.26 -11.52
CA TYR A 187 4.06 -5.97 -12.73
C TYR A 187 4.11 -5.04 -13.96
N ALA A 188 4.16 -5.65 -15.16
CA ALA A 188 4.10 -4.91 -16.42
C ALA A 188 2.73 -4.23 -16.58
N PHE A 189 2.72 -2.99 -17.04
CA PHE A 189 1.53 -2.17 -17.17
C PHE A 189 1.35 -1.73 -18.62
N THR A 190 0.10 -1.58 -19.06
CA THR A 190 -0.24 -1.52 -20.49
C THR A 190 0.22 -0.25 -21.20
N GLU A 191 0.62 0.79 -20.46
CA GLU A 191 0.85 2.13 -21.00
C GLU A 191 -0.33 2.63 -21.86
N ALA A 192 -1.54 2.12 -21.63
CA ALA A 192 -2.74 2.56 -22.34
C ALA A 192 -3.66 3.39 -21.44
N ILE A 193 -3.47 3.26 -20.12
CA ILE A 193 -4.22 3.96 -19.08
C ILE A 193 -3.25 4.60 -18.10
N SER A 194 -3.67 5.69 -17.47
CA SER A 194 -2.88 6.34 -16.44
C SER A 194 -2.81 5.48 -15.16
N PRO A 195 -1.74 5.59 -14.35
CA PRO A 195 -1.58 4.76 -13.17
C PRO A 195 -2.63 5.01 -12.09
N THR A 196 -3.25 6.19 -12.08
CA THR A 196 -4.40 6.51 -11.20
C THR A 196 -5.75 6.16 -11.82
N GLY A 197 -5.81 5.92 -13.12
CA GLY A 197 -7.06 5.77 -13.88
C GLY A 197 -7.79 7.10 -14.16
N PHE A 198 -7.28 8.25 -13.70
CA PHE A 198 -7.86 9.55 -14.00
C PHE A 198 -7.42 10.09 -15.35
N ALA A 199 -8.33 10.77 -16.05
CA ALA A 199 -8.03 11.48 -17.29
C ALA A 199 -7.12 12.71 -17.07
N SER A 200 -7.03 13.22 -15.83
CA SER A 200 -6.12 14.31 -15.45
C SER A 200 -4.67 13.83 -15.25
N ASP A 201 -4.45 12.51 -15.15
CA ASP A 201 -3.14 11.93 -14.95
C ASP A 201 -2.47 11.61 -16.29
N ASN A 202 -1.56 12.46 -16.73
CA ASN A 202 -0.87 12.30 -18.01
C ASN A 202 0.38 11.41 -17.92
N ARG A 203 0.57 10.65 -16.83
CA ARG A 203 1.71 9.75 -16.66
C ARG A 203 1.47 8.43 -17.41
N TRP A 204 2.53 7.97 -18.09
CA TRP A 204 2.58 6.70 -18.80
C TRP A 204 3.73 5.90 -18.21
N ILE A 205 3.46 4.67 -17.74
CA ILE A 205 4.45 3.86 -17.03
C ILE A 205 4.43 2.42 -17.54
N PRO A 206 5.60 1.82 -17.86
CA PRO A 206 5.68 0.45 -18.34
C PRO A 206 5.52 -0.59 -17.22
N TYR A 207 5.67 -0.17 -15.97
CA TYR A 207 5.51 -1.02 -14.78
C TYR A 207 4.72 -0.29 -13.72
N ASN A 208 3.87 -1.01 -13.01
CA ASN A 208 3.10 -0.49 -11.89
C ASN A 208 3.19 -1.43 -10.69
N ILE A 209 2.85 -0.91 -9.50
CA ILE A 209 2.78 -1.69 -8.26
C ILE A 209 1.31 -1.88 -7.92
N GLY A 210 0.93 -3.12 -7.59
CA GLY A 210 -0.46 -3.47 -7.29
C GLY A 210 -0.58 -4.50 -6.20
N SER A 211 -1.78 -4.58 -5.63
CA SER A 211 -2.13 -5.52 -4.58
C SER A 211 -3.51 -6.12 -4.82
N GLY A 212 -3.67 -7.39 -4.48
CA GLY A 212 -4.93 -8.10 -4.59
C GLY A 212 -4.75 -9.59 -4.91
N THR A 213 -5.77 -10.40 -4.65
CA THR A 213 -5.73 -11.84 -4.93
C THR A 213 -5.64 -12.15 -6.43
N SER A 214 -6.04 -11.22 -7.29
CA SER A 214 -5.78 -11.27 -8.73
C SER A 214 -4.28 -11.28 -9.06
N VAL A 215 -3.44 -10.71 -8.19
CA VAL A 215 -1.98 -10.67 -8.34
C VAL A 215 -1.29 -11.91 -7.76
N SER A 216 -1.87 -12.59 -6.75
CA SER A 216 -1.37 -13.91 -6.32
C SER A 216 -1.71 -15.04 -7.29
N CYS A 217 -2.84 -14.96 -8.00
CA CYS A 217 -3.27 -15.98 -8.96
C CYS A 217 -2.20 -16.36 -10.01
N PRO A 218 -1.55 -15.40 -10.72
CA PRO A 218 -0.50 -15.74 -11.69
C PRO A 218 0.75 -16.34 -11.06
N HIS A 219 1.09 -16.01 -9.79
CA HIS A 219 2.21 -16.65 -9.09
C HIS A 219 1.96 -18.15 -8.92
N VAL A 220 0.78 -18.53 -8.44
CA VAL A 220 0.41 -19.94 -8.26
C VAL A 220 0.31 -20.64 -9.61
N SER A 221 -0.35 -20.01 -10.59
CA SER A 221 -0.50 -20.56 -11.95
C SER A 221 0.84 -20.81 -12.63
N GLY A 222 1.81 -19.90 -12.47
CA GLY A 222 3.16 -20.06 -12.99
C GLY A 222 3.90 -21.24 -12.37
N ILE A 223 3.84 -21.40 -11.04
CA ILE A 223 4.42 -22.54 -10.33
C ILE A 223 3.80 -23.86 -10.82
N ILE A 224 2.47 -23.93 -10.93
CA ILE A 224 1.77 -25.13 -11.42
C ILE A 224 2.15 -25.42 -12.88
N GLY A 225 2.29 -24.40 -13.73
CA GLY A 225 2.76 -24.54 -15.10
C GLY A 225 4.15 -25.20 -15.17
N LEU A 226 5.10 -24.69 -14.37
CA LEU A 226 6.44 -25.27 -14.26
C LEU A 226 6.41 -26.72 -13.76
N LEU A 227 5.66 -27.00 -12.70
CA LEU A 227 5.52 -28.36 -12.18
C LEU A 227 4.96 -29.32 -13.23
N LYS A 228 3.99 -28.89 -14.04
CA LYS A 228 3.42 -29.71 -15.10
C LYS A 228 4.45 -30.05 -16.19
N THR A 229 5.36 -29.13 -16.51
CA THR A 229 6.45 -29.40 -17.47
C THR A 229 7.48 -30.38 -16.93
N LEU A 230 7.78 -30.32 -15.63
CA LEU A 230 8.80 -31.17 -15.00
C LEU A 230 8.30 -32.59 -14.73
N PHE A 231 7.03 -32.72 -14.32
CA PHE A 231 6.51 -33.99 -13.82
C PHE A 231 5.61 -34.75 -14.80
N GLN A 232 5.45 -34.28 -16.05
CA GLN A 232 4.46 -34.80 -17.02
C GLN A 232 3.24 -35.38 -16.30
N ILE A 233 2.60 -34.56 -15.45
CA ILE A 233 1.40 -35.00 -14.73
C ILE A 233 0.40 -35.33 -15.83
N GLY A 234 0.23 -36.63 -16.06
CA GLY A 234 -0.57 -37.17 -17.13
C GLY A 234 -1.88 -36.43 -17.11
N VAL A 235 -2.25 -35.90 -18.28
CA VAL A 235 -3.62 -35.54 -18.54
C VAL A 235 -4.40 -36.83 -18.33
N LEU A 236 -4.89 -37.05 -17.11
CA LEU A 236 -6.11 -37.83 -16.91
C LEU A 236 -7.13 -37.03 -17.70
N GLN A 237 -7.39 -37.51 -18.92
CA GLN A 237 -8.51 -37.11 -19.73
C GLN A 237 -9.73 -37.15 -18.80
N LEU A 238 -10.25 -35.97 -18.46
CA LEU A 238 -11.62 -35.85 -17.99
C LEU A 238 -12.56 -36.21 -19.13
#